data_AF-A0A1Q9EQV0-F1
#
_entry.id   AF-A0A1Q9EQV0-F1
#
_cell.length_a   1.000
_cell.length_b   1.000
_cell.length_c   1.000
_cell.angle_alpha   90.00
_cell.angle_beta   90.00
_cell.angle_gamma   90.00
#
_symmetry.space_group_name_H-M   'P 1'
#
loop_
_entity.id
_entity.type
_entity.pdbx_description
1 polymer ?
#
loop_
_entity_poly.entity_id
_entity_poly.type
_entity_poly.pdbx_seq_one_letter_code
_entity_poly.pdbx_strand_id
1 'polypeptide(L)'
;MAARLSFRRGIVVSALLLSVVFHGAQTFCNHSIVRYRVSRTARANSLDSESGLYKASTNIKVRMAPDVNAPTLAGAESQKLKSGEWISMIKAGDVFQCSEMRTRDGQVYLKLADQDGWVFGKGVSGEWTGRDIVVPVPDSEALEAKARIVKDTMERQLIRDDSDKFALYLVGGALFLVALERLWEEFV
;
A
#
# COMPACT_ATOMS: atom_id res chain seq x y z
N MET A 1 67.55 29.18 26.28
CA MET A 1 66.25 29.49 26.91
C MET A 1 65.17 28.74 26.13
N ALA A 2 64.69 27.63 26.69
CA ALA A 2 63.72 26.74 26.08
C ALA A 2 62.42 26.81 26.89
N ALA A 3 61.33 27.24 26.28
CA ALA A 3 60.00 27.26 26.90
C ALA A 3 59.24 25.98 26.54
N ARG A 4 58.89 25.23 27.58
CA ARG A 4 58.19 23.94 27.55
C ARG A 4 56.68 24.14 27.44
N LEU A 5 56.10 23.41 26.50
CA LEU A 5 54.79 22.70 26.49
C LEU A 5 53.84 22.88 27.69
N SER A 6 52.59 23.24 27.39
CA SER A 6 51.40 22.76 28.11
C SER A 6 50.19 22.72 27.16
N PHE A 7 50.14 21.70 26.31
CA PHE A 7 48.97 21.36 25.50
C PHE A 7 48.62 19.91 25.82
N ARG A 8 47.65 19.70 26.71
CA ARG A 8 46.96 18.42 26.97
C ARG A 8 45.91 18.62 28.07
N ARG A 9 44.62 18.57 27.70
CA ARG A 9 43.56 17.76 28.34
C ARG A 9 42.17 18.17 27.84
N GLY A 10 41.38 17.18 27.46
CA GLY A 10 39.99 17.30 27.01
C GLY A 10 39.93 17.40 25.48
N ILE A 11 39.24 16.54 24.73
CA ILE A 11 38.18 15.59 25.02
C ILE A 11 38.39 14.43 24.03
N VAL A 12 38.85 13.28 24.52
CA VAL A 12 38.84 12.01 23.78
C VAL A 12 37.77 11.15 24.45
N VAL A 13 36.50 11.55 24.34
CA VAL A 13 35.37 10.73 24.78
C VAL A 13 34.19 11.01 23.85
N SER A 14 34.13 10.33 22.70
CA SER A 14 32.87 9.99 22.00
C SER A 14 33.12 9.23 20.69
N ALA A 15 33.99 8.21 20.70
CA ALA A 15 34.20 7.35 19.54
C ALA A 15 33.97 5.85 19.83
N LEU A 16 33.33 5.51 20.95
CA LEU A 16 33.20 4.12 21.43
C LEU A 16 31.79 3.75 21.91
N LEU A 17 30.74 4.36 21.36
CA LEU A 17 29.35 4.02 21.69
C LEU A 17 28.47 3.88 20.44
N LEU A 18 28.98 3.26 19.38
CA LEU A 18 28.16 2.88 18.22
C LEU A 18 28.64 1.58 17.53
N SER A 19 29.02 0.58 18.32
CA SER A 19 29.40 -0.74 17.77
C SER A 19 28.79 -1.94 18.50
N VAL A 20 27.78 -1.74 19.35
CA VAL A 20 27.15 -2.82 20.13
C VAL A 20 25.63 -2.81 19.98
N VAL A 21 25.11 -2.88 18.75
CA VAL A 21 23.75 -3.40 18.46
C VAL A 21 23.73 -4.05 17.08
N PHE A 22 24.62 -5.00 16.81
CA PHE A 22 24.53 -5.80 15.57
C PHE A 22 25.09 -7.22 15.78
N HIS A 23 24.69 -7.89 16.86
CA HIS A 23 24.93 -9.32 17.04
C HIS A 23 23.79 -9.91 17.86
N GLY A 24 22.86 -10.59 17.19
CA GLY A 24 21.87 -11.41 17.88
C GLY A 24 20.56 -11.55 17.14
N ALA A 25 20.52 -12.42 16.13
CA ALA A 25 19.42 -13.35 15.87
C ALA A 25 19.59 -14.04 14.49
N GLN A 26 20.65 -14.84 14.32
CA GLN A 26 20.59 -15.97 13.38
C GLN A 26 20.07 -17.19 14.14
N THR A 27 18.81 -17.14 14.55
CA THR A 27 18.10 -18.35 14.98
C THR A 27 17.56 -19.04 13.75
N PHE A 28 18.25 -20.12 13.40
CA PHE A 28 17.76 -21.31 12.71
C PHE A 28 16.23 -21.47 12.79
N CYS A 29 15.52 -21.06 11.75
CA CYS A 29 14.20 -21.61 11.47
C CYS A 29 14.42 -22.89 10.67
N ASN A 30 14.45 -23.97 11.44
CA ASN A 30 14.45 -25.35 11.02
C ASN A 30 13.38 -25.56 9.95
N HIS A 31 13.81 -26.00 8.76
CA HIS A 31 12.97 -26.28 7.61
C HIS A 31 12.20 -27.58 7.88
N SER A 32 11.22 -27.54 8.79
CA SER A 32 10.26 -28.62 8.91
C SER A 32 9.39 -28.58 7.66
N ILE A 33 9.73 -29.47 6.73
CA ILE A 33 8.89 -29.86 5.60
C ILE A 33 7.61 -30.44 6.20
N VAL A 34 6.66 -29.56 6.55
CA VAL A 34 5.28 -29.95 6.80
C VAL A 34 4.71 -30.23 5.42
N ARG A 35 4.73 -31.52 5.05
CA ARG A 35 3.85 -32.02 3.99
C ARG A 35 2.41 -31.80 4.48
N TYR A 36 1.90 -30.60 4.26
CA TYR A 36 0.46 -30.37 4.26
C TYR A 36 -0.08 -31.23 3.13
N ARG A 37 -0.60 -32.40 3.51
CA ARG A 37 -1.55 -33.13 2.70
C ARG A 37 -2.75 -32.20 2.62
N VAL A 38 -2.77 -31.34 1.59
CA VAL A 38 -3.93 -30.53 1.23
C VAL A 38 -4.98 -31.53 0.80
N SER A 39 -5.74 -31.99 1.78
CA SER A 39 -6.97 -32.72 1.59
C SER A 39 -7.85 -31.84 0.72
N ARG A 40 -8.01 -32.23 -0.55
CA ARG A 40 -9.01 -31.69 -1.47
C ARG A 40 -10.40 -32.01 -0.94
N THR A 41 -10.85 -31.22 0.00
CA THR A 41 -12.25 -30.96 0.32
C THR A 41 -12.39 -29.44 0.13
N ALA A 42 -12.45 -28.87 -1.08
CA ALA A 42 -13.46 -29.09 -2.10
C ALA A 42 -14.86 -29.28 -1.47
N ARG A 43 -15.62 -28.18 -1.49
CA ARG A 43 -17.03 -28.02 -1.07
C ARG A 43 -17.28 -27.69 0.39
N ALA A 44 -17.20 -26.39 0.71
CA ALA A 44 -18.30 -25.59 1.27
C ALA A 44 -17.74 -24.27 1.83
N ASN A 45 -17.09 -23.45 0.99
CA ASN A 45 -17.03 -22.03 1.32
C ASN A 45 -18.40 -21.46 0.94
N SER A 46 -19.13 -21.17 2.00
CA SER A 46 -20.45 -20.59 2.09
C SER A 46 -20.68 -19.48 1.06
N LEU A 47 -21.90 -19.44 0.57
CA LEU A 47 -22.52 -18.50 -0.35
C LEU A 47 -22.48 -17.00 0.09
N ASP A 48 -21.61 -16.63 1.03
CA ASP A 48 -21.53 -15.28 1.63
C ASP A 48 -20.29 -14.48 1.17
N SER A 49 -19.49 -14.98 0.23
CA SER A 49 -18.35 -14.24 -0.31
C SER A 49 -18.79 -13.24 -1.39
N GLU A 50 -19.84 -12.47 -1.16
CA GLU A 50 -20.26 -11.37 -2.04
C GLU A 50 -19.25 -10.21 -2.04
N SER A 51 -18.42 -10.14 -1.01
CA SER A 51 -17.33 -9.18 -0.87
C SER A 51 -15.98 -9.91 -0.71
N GLY A 52 -14.93 -9.38 -1.32
CA GLY A 52 -13.62 -10.02 -1.35
C GLY A 52 -12.57 -9.20 -2.07
N LEU A 53 -11.32 -9.65 -2.01
CA LEU A 53 -10.20 -9.05 -2.74
C LEU A 53 -9.95 -9.82 -4.03
N TYR A 54 -9.79 -9.07 -5.12
CA TYR A 54 -9.59 -9.62 -6.45
C TYR A 54 -8.37 -8.96 -7.08
N LYS A 55 -7.65 -9.74 -7.89
CA LYS A 55 -6.50 -9.29 -8.67
C LYS A 55 -6.87 -9.24 -10.14
N ALA A 56 -6.60 -8.11 -10.78
CA ALA A 56 -6.82 -7.94 -12.21
C ALA A 56 -5.76 -8.71 -13.02
N SER A 57 -6.18 -9.54 -13.98
CA SER A 57 -5.26 -10.23 -14.89
C SER A 57 -4.89 -9.39 -16.12
N THR A 58 -5.72 -8.38 -16.43
CA THR A 58 -5.54 -7.45 -17.55
C THR A 58 -5.99 -6.05 -17.13
N ASN A 59 -5.89 -5.06 -18.02
CA ASN A 59 -6.41 -3.72 -17.75
C ASN A 59 -7.94 -3.72 -17.83
N ILE A 60 -8.61 -3.34 -16.74
CA ILE A 60 -10.07 -3.38 -16.63
C ILE A 60 -10.62 -1.96 -16.52
N LYS A 61 -11.54 -1.59 -17.42
CA LYS A 61 -12.24 -0.30 -17.37
C LYS A 61 -13.41 -0.38 -16.38
N VAL A 62 -13.56 0.64 -15.55
CA VAL A 62 -14.67 0.75 -14.59
C VAL A 62 -15.91 1.31 -15.31
N ARG A 63 -17.07 0.69 -15.09
CA ARG A 63 -18.36 1.02 -15.71
C ARG A 63 -19.30 1.63 -14.68
N MET A 64 -20.23 2.48 -15.11
CA MET A 64 -21.20 3.09 -14.19
C MET A 64 -22.30 2.13 -13.73
N ALA A 65 -22.61 1.10 -14.52
CA ALA A 65 -23.68 0.14 -14.26
C ALA A 65 -23.22 -1.29 -14.58
N PRO A 66 -23.86 -2.32 -14.01
CA PRO A 66 -23.55 -3.73 -14.30
C PRO A 66 -24.16 -4.15 -15.65
N ASP A 67 -23.70 -3.51 -16.72
CA ASP A 67 -24.10 -3.76 -18.11
C ASP A 67 -22.88 -3.62 -19.02
N VAL A 68 -22.75 -4.51 -20.01
CA VAL A 68 -21.70 -4.49 -21.03
C VAL A 68 -21.74 -3.20 -21.85
N ASN A 69 -22.94 -2.65 -22.07
CA ASN A 69 -23.17 -1.44 -22.85
C ASN A 69 -23.10 -0.15 -22.01
N ALA A 70 -22.96 -0.26 -20.69
CA ALA A 70 -22.88 0.92 -19.83
C ALA A 70 -21.67 1.78 -20.19
N PRO A 71 -21.79 3.12 -20.12
CA PRO A 71 -20.64 3.99 -20.30
C PRO A 71 -19.56 3.69 -19.25
N THR A 72 -18.30 3.77 -19.67
CA THR A 72 -17.17 3.73 -18.74
C THR A 72 -17.15 4.99 -17.90
N LEU A 73 -16.68 4.91 -16.65
CA LEU A 73 -16.53 6.08 -15.78
C LEU A 73 -15.77 7.20 -16.49
N ALA A 74 -14.68 6.88 -17.20
CA ALA A 74 -13.87 7.85 -17.96
C ALA A 74 -14.66 8.72 -18.97
N GLY A 75 -15.77 8.19 -19.52
CA GLY A 75 -16.57 8.88 -20.52
C GLY A 75 -17.66 9.76 -19.91
N ALA A 76 -18.00 9.55 -18.64
CA ALA A 76 -18.89 10.44 -17.93
C ALA A 76 -18.06 11.62 -17.42
N GLU A 77 -18.45 12.86 -17.74
CA GLU A 77 -17.80 14.09 -17.26
C GLU A 77 -18.02 14.31 -15.74
N SER A 78 -17.75 13.31 -14.91
CA SER A 78 -17.84 13.45 -13.46
C SER A 78 -16.70 14.33 -12.97
N GLN A 79 -17.04 15.40 -12.24
CA GLN A 79 -16.05 16.27 -11.59
C GLN A 79 -15.10 15.48 -10.67
N LYS A 80 -15.56 14.35 -10.10
CA LYS A 80 -14.76 13.46 -9.25
C LYS A 80 -13.66 12.69 -9.98
N LEU A 81 -13.75 12.54 -11.30
CA LEU A 81 -12.65 12.00 -12.10
C LEU A 81 -11.55 13.05 -12.30
N LYS A 82 -11.94 14.31 -12.44
CA LYS A 82 -10.99 15.43 -12.63
C LYS A 82 -10.17 15.70 -11.37
N SER A 83 -10.70 15.41 -10.18
CA SER A 83 -9.95 15.50 -8.92
C SER A 83 -8.92 14.39 -8.73
N GLY A 84 -8.89 13.36 -9.60
CA GLY A 84 -8.01 12.20 -9.45
C GLY A 84 -8.42 11.26 -8.32
N GLU A 85 -9.58 11.49 -7.71
CA GLU A 85 -10.11 10.68 -6.62
C GLU A 85 -10.64 9.33 -7.13
N TRP A 86 -11.18 9.31 -8.35
CA TRP A 86 -11.77 8.11 -8.95
C TRP A 86 -10.85 7.48 -9.99
N ILE A 87 -10.73 6.16 -9.91
CA ILE A 87 -9.96 5.32 -10.82
C ILE A 87 -10.85 4.92 -11.99
N SER A 88 -10.51 5.36 -13.20
CA SER A 88 -11.26 4.97 -14.41
C SER A 88 -10.88 3.59 -14.95
N MET A 89 -9.69 3.10 -14.59
CA MET A 89 -9.13 1.85 -15.06
C MET A 89 -8.25 1.21 -13.98
N ILE A 90 -8.47 -0.07 -13.73
CA ILE A 90 -7.64 -0.92 -12.88
C ILE A 90 -6.57 -1.56 -13.77
N LYS A 91 -5.29 -1.46 -13.40
CA LYS A 91 -4.21 -2.00 -14.22
C LYS A 91 -4.05 -3.50 -13.99
N ALA A 92 -3.49 -4.19 -14.97
CA ALA A 92 -3.11 -5.59 -14.83
C ALA A 92 -2.16 -5.77 -13.64
N GLY A 93 -2.48 -6.73 -12.77
CA GLY A 93 -1.74 -7.03 -11.55
C GLY A 93 -2.22 -6.30 -10.30
N ASP A 94 -3.01 -5.23 -10.45
CA ASP A 94 -3.56 -4.48 -9.31
C ASP A 94 -4.57 -5.32 -8.53
N VAL A 95 -4.55 -5.17 -7.21
CA VAL A 95 -5.51 -5.78 -6.30
C VAL A 95 -6.53 -4.74 -5.87
N PHE A 96 -7.80 -5.11 -5.89
CA PHE A 96 -8.92 -4.24 -5.52
C PHE A 96 -9.96 -4.99 -4.69
N GLN A 97 -10.70 -4.24 -3.89
CA GLN A 97 -11.77 -4.78 -3.03
C GLN A 97 -13.14 -4.63 -3.68
N CYS A 98 -13.92 -5.68 -3.63
CA CYS A 98 -15.30 -5.71 -4.11
C CYS A 98 -16.28 -5.71 -2.93
N SER A 99 -17.34 -4.91 -3.04
CA SER A 99 -18.42 -4.83 -2.06
C SER A 99 -19.59 -5.74 -2.39
N GLU A 100 -19.86 -5.94 -3.68
CA GLU A 100 -21.01 -6.69 -4.17
C GLU A 100 -20.65 -7.44 -5.46
N MET A 101 -21.24 -8.63 -5.66
CA MET A 101 -21.11 -9.41 -6.87
C MET A 101 -22.49 -9.70 -7.47
N ARG A 102 -22.65 -9.46 -8.77
CA ARG A 102 -23.88 -9.79 -9.51
C ARG A 102 -23.56 -10.64 -10.72
N THR A 103 -24.41 -11.62 -11.01
CA THR A 103 -24.33 -12.40 -12.25
C THR A 103 -25.54 -12.09 -13.11
N ARG A 104 -25.32 -11.70 -14.36
CA ARG A 104 -26.38 -11.40 -15.33
C ARG A 104 -25.92 -11.83 -16.71
N ASP A 105 -26.76 -12.57 -17.44
CA ASP A 105 -26.48 -13.06 -18.81
C ASP A 105 -25.15 -13.84 -18.93
N GLY A 106 -24.78 -14.60 -17.89
CA GLY A 106 -23.51 -15.35 -17.85
C GLY A 106 -22.26 -14.51 -17.61
N GLN A 107 -22.41 -13.20 -17.50
CA GLN A 107 -21.35 -12.26 -17.14
C GLN A 107 -21.40 -11.98 -15.63
N VAL A 108 -20.24 -12.00 -15.00
CA VAL A 108 -20.08 -11.58 -13.60
C VAL A 108 -19.72 -10.10 -13.56
N TYR A 109 -20.35 -9.36 -12.67
CA TYR A 109 -20.14 -7.94 -12.41
C TYR A 109 -19.76 -7.77 -10.95
N LEU A 110 -18.66 -7.07 -10.71
CA LEU A 110 -18.13 -6.83 -9.37
C LEU A 110 -18.21 -5.33 -9.09
N LYS A 111 -18.87 -4.95 -8.00
CA LYS A 111 -18.94 -3.57 -7.53
C LYS A 111 -17.72 -3.25 -6.69
N LEU A 112 -17.04 -2.14 -6.98
CA LEU A 112 -15.90 -1.70 -6.20
C LEU A 112 -16.35 -1.24 -4.80
N ALA A 113 -15.51 -1.46 -3.79
CA ALA A 113 -15.78 -1.02 -2.42
C ALA A 113 -15.39 0.44 -2.19
N ASP A 114 -14.28 0.88 -2.79
CA ASP A 114 -13.69 2.20 -2.52
C ASP A 114 -14.31 3.34 -3.36
N GLN A 115 -15.03 3.00 -4.43
CA GLN A 115 -15.62 3.97 -5.33
C GLN A 115 -16.84 3.41 -6.05
N ASP A 116 -17.66 4.31 -6.60
CA ASP A 116 -18.77 3.91 -7.45
C ASP A 116 -18.26 3.36 -8.78
N GLY A 117 -18.69 2.14 -9.09
CA GLY A 117 -18.41 1.53 -10.37
C GLY A 117 -18.44 0.01 -10.34
N TRP A 118 -18.57 -0.55 -11.52
CA TRP A 118 -18.65 -1.98 -11.78
C TRP A 118 -17.52 -2.40 -12.69
N VAL A 119 -16.94 -3.56 -12.41
CA VAL A 119 -15.93 -4.21 -13.25
C VAL A 119 -16.42 -5.58 -13.68
N PHE A 120 -15.91 -6.05 -14.80
CA PHE A 120 -16.30 -7.34 -15.37
C PHE A 120 -15.48 -8.48 -14.79
N GLY A 121 -16.12 -9.61 -14.51
CA GLY A 121 -15.47 -10.84 -14.09
C GLY A 121 -14.78 -11.58 -15.25
N LYS A 122 -15.39 -11.51 -16.42
CA LYS A 122 -14.91 -12.11 -17.67
C LYS A 122 -14.69 -11.05 -18.74
N GLY A 123 -13.75 -11.28 -19.64
CA GLY A 123 -13.49 -10.39 -20.77
C GLY A 123 -14.64 -10.43 -21.77
N VAL A 124 -15.02 -9.26 -22.28
CA VAL A 124 -16.16 -9.08 -23.20
C VAL A 124 -15.72 -8.92 -24.67
N SER A 125 -14.43 -8.70 -24.93
CA SER A 125 -13.91 -8.48 -26.28
C SER A 125 -12.44 -8.89 -26.43
N GLY A 126 -12.02 -9.04 -27.68
CA GLY A 126 -10.63 -9.36 -28.05
C GLY A 126 -10.18 -10.74 -27.57
N GLU A 127 -8.90 -10.88 -27.24
CA GLU A 127 -8.27 -12.12 -26.77
C GLU A 127 -8.80 -12.61 -25.41
N TRP A 128 -9.44 -11.72 -24.64
CA TRP A 128 -9.97 -12.00 -23.30
C TRP A 128 -11.44 -12.46 -23.32
N THR A 129 -12.08 -12.52 -24.49
CA THR A 129 -13.50 -12.88 -24.62
C THR A 129 -13.80 -14.22 -23.93
N GLY A 130 -14.67 -14.18 -22.92
CA GLY A 130 -15.10 -15.35 -22.13
C GLY A 130 -14.07 -15.88 -21.13
N ARG A 131 -12.86 -15.31 -21.08
CA ARG A 131 -11.82 -15.67 -20.11
C ARG A 131 -12.01 -14.89 -18.82
N ASP A 132 -11.67 -15.50 -17.69
CA ASP A 132 -11.67 -14.82 -16.41
C ASP A 132 -10.57 -13.74 -16.40
N ILE A 133 -10.97 -12.50 -16.12
CA ILE A 133 -10.06 -11.34 -16.07
C ILE A 133 -9.74 -10.92 -14.64
N VAL A 134 -10.36 -11.57 -13.66
CA VAL A 134 -10.14 -11.38 -12.23
C VAL A 134 -9.90 -12.71 -11.56
N VAL A 135 -8.94 -12.71 -10.64
CA VAL A 135 -8.58 -13.87 -9.85
C VAL A 135 -8.82 -13.52 -8.37
N PRO A 136 -9.57 -14.34 -7.61
CA PRO A 136 -9.73 -14.11 -6.18
C PRO A 136 -8.36 -14.25 -5.49
N VAL A 137 -8.07 -13.31 -4.59
CA VAL A 137 -6.82 -13.30 -3.82
C VAL A 137 -7.03 -14.16 -2.56
N PRO A 138 -6.15 -15.13 -2.26
CA PRO A 138 -6.27 -15.92 -1.03
C PRO A 138 -6.04 -15.05 0.20
N ASP A 139 -6.65 -15.40 1.33
CA ASP A 139 -6.60 -14.61 2.56
C ASP A 139 -5.18 -14.35 3.08
N SER A 140 -4.23 -15.24 2.79
CA SER A 140 -2.82 -15.06 3.13
C SER A 140 -2.18 -13.88 2.40
N GLU A 141 -2.50 -13.68 1.12
CA GLU A 141 -2.01 -12.55 0.31
C GLU A 141 -2.87 -11.29 0.51
N ALA A 142 -4.12 -11.47 0.92
CA ALA A 142 -5.06 -10.38 1.17
C ALA A 142 -4.58 -9.40 2.23
N LEU A 143 -3.93 -9.89 3.29
CA LEU A 143 -3.38 -9.04 4.36
C LEU A 143 -2.30 -8.10 3.85
N GLU A 144 -1.36 -8.61 3.04
CA GLU A 144 -0.30 -7.80 2.44
C GLU A 144 -0.87 -6.79 1.44
N ALA A 145 -1.86 -7.19 0.64
CA ALA A 145 -2.52 -6.30 -0.30
C ALA A 145 -3.28 -5.17 0.43
N LYS A 146 -4.01 -5.48 1.51
CA LYS A 146 -4.67 -4.48 2.35
C LYS A 146 -3.67 -3.51 2.95
N ALA A 147 -2.54 -4.00 3.45
CA ALA A 147 -1.49 -3.13 4.01
C ALA A 147 -0.95 -2.14 2.95
N ARG A 148 -0.79 -2.58 1.70
CA ARG A 148 -0.40 -1.69 0.58
C ARG A 148 -1.47 -0.65 0.27
N ILE A 149 -2.73 -1.04 0.17
CA ILE A 149 -3.84 -0.11 -0.10
C ILE A 149 -3.96 0.93 1.00
N VAL A 150 -3.89 0.52 2.28
CA VAL A 150 -3.94 1.43 3.42
C VAL A 150 -2.76 2.39 3.40
N LYS A 151 -1.55 1.89 3.11
CA LYS A 151 -0.35 2.72 2.98
C LYS A 151 -0.52 3.78 1.86
N ASP A 152 -0.99 3.39 0.69
CA ASP A 152 -1.20 4.31 -0.44
C ASP A 152 -2.27 5.36 -0.13
N THR A 153 -3.35 4.96 0.54
CA THR A 153 -4.40 5.90 1.01
C THR A 153 -3.83 6.89 2.03
N MET A 154 -3.02 6.42 2.97
CA MET A 154 -2.34 7.28 3.94
C MET A 154 -1.37 8.24 3.27
N GLU A 155 -0.55 7.78 2.32
CA GLU A 155 0.37 8.66 1.57
C GLU A 155 -0.39 9.76 0.82
N ARG A 156 -1.53 9.45 0.20
CA ARG A 156 -2.38 10.45 -0.46
C ARG A 156 -3.01 11.43 0.51
N GLN A 157 -3.40 10.99 1.70
CA GLN A 157 -3.96 11.88 2.72
C GLN A 157 -2.89 12.75 3.38
N LEU A 158 -1.72 12.20 3.72
CA LEU A 158 -0.60 12.90 4.36
C LEU A 158 0.04 13.96 3.46
N ILE A 159 -0.02 13.83 2.15
CA ILE A 159 0.55 14.82 1.22
C ILE A 159 -0.44 15.96 0.91
N ARG A 160 -1.73 15.81 1.28
CA ARG A 160 -2.75 16.79 0.89
C ARG A 160 -2.67 18.11 1.65
N ASP A 161 -2.14 18.11 2.86
CA ASP A 161 -1.90 19.34 3.63
C ASP A 161 -0.41 19.70 3.60
N ASP A 162 0.00 20.47 2.58
CA ASP A 162 1.31 21.11 2.59
C ASP A 162 1.50 22.01 3.84
N SER A 163 0.41 22.45 4.49
CA SER A 163 0.45 23.15 5.79
C SER A 163 1.11 22.33 6.90
N ASP A 164 0.95 21.01 6.89
CA ASP A 164 1.51 20.14 7.93
C ASP A 164 3.00 19.88 7.71
N LYS A 165 3.47 19.90 6.46
CA LYS A 165 4.91 19.93 6.19
C LYS A 165 5.54 21.20 6.74
N PHE A 166 4.89 22.36 6.55
CA PHE A 166 5.37 23.61 7.14
C PHE A 166 5.40 23.53 8.66
N ALA A 167 4.37 22.96 9.30
CA ALA A 167 4.37 22.74 10.75
C ALA A 167 5.53 21.83 11.18
N LEU A 168 5.79 20.74 10.47
CA LEU A 168 6.88 19.81 10.76
C LEU A 168 8.26 20.47 10.59
N TYR A 169 8.44 21.27 9.54
CA TYR A 169 9.68 22.04 9.32
C TYR A 169 9.86 23.16 10.36
N LEU A 170 8.79 23.83 10.78
CA LEU A 170 8.84 24.86 11.81
C LEU A 170 9.19 24.26 13.17
N VAL A 171 8.56 23.15 13.56
CA VAL A 171 8.85 22.45 14.81
C VAL A 171 10.27 21.87 14.78
N GLY A 172 10.65 21.21 13.68
CA GLY A 172 12.00 20.68 13.50
C GLY A 172 13.07 21.78 13.50
N GLY A 173 12.81 22.89 12.83
CA GLY A 173 13.68 24.06 12.80
C GLY A 173 13.84 24.73 14.17
N ALA A 174 12.74 24.87 14.93
CA ALA A 174 12.78 25.40 16.28
C ALA A 174 13.59 24.51 17.23
N LEU A 175 13.38 23.18 17.18
CA LEU A 175 14.16 22.23 17.97
C LEU A 175 15.65 22.23 17.59
N PHE A 176 15.96 22.37 16.30
CA PHE A 176 17.33 22.47 15.82
C PHE A 176 18.02 23.72 16.35
N LEU A 177 17.34 24.88 16.35
CA LEU A 177 17.89 26.12 16.90
C LEU A 177 18.16 26.00 18.41
N VAL A 178 17.23 25.42 19.18
CA VAL A 178 17.43 25.17 20.62
C VAL A 178 18.61 24.25 20.88
N ALA A 179 18.79 23.20 20.05
CA ALA A 179 19.94 22.31 20.16
C ALA A 179 21.26 23.03 19.84
N LEU A 180 21.25 23.93 18.86
CA LEU A 180 22.43 24.69 18.43
C LEU A 180 22.86 25.71 19.49
N GLU A 181 21.91 26.37 20.16
CA GLU A 181 22.16 27.26 21.29
C GLU A 181 22.79 26.52 22.47
N ARG A 182 22.25 25.35 22.82
CA ARG A 182 22.81 24.50 23.89
C ARG A 182 24.23 24.02 23.58
N LEU A 183 24.52 23.74 22.31
CA LEU A 183 25.85 23.30 21.87
C LEU A 183 26.85 24.46 21.87
N TRP A 184 26.40 25.69 21.65
CA TRP A 184 27.22 26.89 21.75
C TRP A 184 27.67 27.17 23.20
N GLU A 185 26.77 26.99 24.19
CA GLU A 185 27.11 27.16 25.61
C GLU A 185 28.19 26.21 26.10
N GLU A 186 28.33 25.01 25.51
CA GLU A 186 29.40 24.08 25.87
C GLU A 186 30.78 24.48 25.33
N PHE A 187 30.84 25.38 24.34
CA PHE A 187 32.08 25.81 23.69
C PHE A 187 32.66 27.12 24.23
N VAL A 188 31.87 27.93 24.93
CA VAL A 188 32.28 29.22 25.53
C VAL A 188 32.69 29.03 26.98
#